data_AF-A0A914EAJ9-F1
#
_entry.id   AF-A0A914EAJ9-F1
#
_cell.length_a   1.000
_cell.length_b   1.000
_cell.length_c   1.000
_cell.angle_alpha   90.00
_cell.angle_beta   90.00
_cell.angle_gamma   90.00
#
_symmetry.space_group_name_H-M   'P 1'
#
loop_
_entity.id
_entity.type
_entity.pdbx_description
1 polymer ?
#
loop_
_entity_poly.entity_id
_entity_poly.type
_entity_poly.pdbx_seq_one_letter_code
_entity_poly.pdbx_strand_id
1 'polypeptide(L)'
;MKKICVLVLLFVCAYAQRNPKNVLKNQYLKRTARQALLAAGTESCTALDCNNRGTCLGPKSAPVCVCLYGYAGSRCEDTHCDSNTACNGRGLCVGTASNFSCLCHYGYGGNRCEYVTTAGQPAPAAPAQQNVVYGQQPTYQGQQQGAYGPSYQQGYPQQGYQQG
;
A
#
# COMPACT_ATOMS: atom_id res chain seq x y z
N MET A 1 6.41 84.34 5.09
CA MET A 1 5.28 83.40 4.84
C MET A 1 5.57 82.53 3.62
N LYS A 2 6.52 81.57 3.70
CA LYS A 2 6.83 80.63 2.59
C LYS A 2 7.24 79.21 3.08
N LYS A 3 7.50 79.03 4.37
CA LYS A 3 7.90 77.74 4.96
C LYS A 3 6.74 76.79 5.30
N ILE A 4 5.50 77.30 5.34
CA ILE A 4 4.30 76.51 5.64
C ILE A 4 3.82 75.72 4.40
N CYS A 5 4.07 76.20 3.18
CA CYS A 5 3.60 75.56 1.95
C CYS A 5 4.37 74.25 1.62
N VAL A 6 5.65 74.15 1.99
CA VAL A 6 6.49 72.96 1.70
C VAL A 6 6.15 71.78 2.63
N LEU A 7 5.79 72.07 3.89
CA LEU A 7 5.37 71.05 4.85
C LEU A 7 4.03 70.40 4.46
N VAL A 8 3.08 71.19 3.96
CA VAL A 8 1.77 70.65 3.53
C VAL A 8 1.93 69.70 2.34
N LEU A 9 2.82 69.99 1.38
CA LEU A 9 3.06 69.10 0.23
C LEU A 9 3.77 67.78 0.61
N LEU A 10 4.71 67.80 1.56
CA LEU A 10 5.37 66.58 2.04
C LEU A 10 4.41 65.67 2.83
N PHE A 11 3.52 66.25 3.64
CA PHE A 11 2.51 65.48 4.37
C PHE A 11 1.42 64.92 3.43
N VAL A 12 1.03 65.66 2.39
CA VAL A 12 0.05 65.17 1.39
C VAL A 12 0.63 64.02 0.54
N CYS A 13 1.92 64.06 0.18
CA CYS A 13 2.58 62.94 -0.50
C CYS A 13 2.74 61.69 0.39
N ALA A 14 3.02 61.87 1.69
CA ALA A 14 3.12 60.75 2.64
C ALA A 14 1.75 60.10 2.94
N TYR A 15 0.66 60.87 2.87
CA TYR A 15 -0.71 60.36 3.07
C TYR A 15 -1.20 59.57 1.85
N ALA A 16 -0.88 60.00 0.63
CA ALA A 16 -1.28 59.34 -0.62
C ALA A 16 -0.72 57.91 -0.80
N GLN A 17 0.30 57.51 -0.04
CA GLN A 17 0.89 56.16 -0.11
C GLN A 17 0.42 55.20 0.98
N ARG A 18 -0.45 55.63 1.89
CA ARG A 18 -0.96 54.79 2.98
C ARG A 18 -2.46 54.55 2.83
N ASN A 19 -2.84 53.84 1.76
CA ASN A 19 -4.17 53.22 1.73
C ASN A 19 -4.12 51.97 2.64
N PRO A 20 -4.68 52.02 3.87
CA PRO A 20 -4.45 50.98 4.90
C PRO A 20 -4.96 49.61 4.46
N LYS A 21 -5.96 49.58 3.56
CA LYS A 21 -6.49 48.35 2.96
C LYS A 21 -5.47 47.63 2.09
N ASN A 22 -4.61 48.37 1.38
CA ASN A 22 -3.59 47.80 0.50
C ASN A 22 -2.36 47.32 1.27
N VAL A 23 -2.00 47.98 2.37
CA VAL A 23 -0.90 47.55 3.26
C VAL A 23 -1.25 46.24 3.96
N LEU A 24 -2.47 46.11 4.50
CA LEU A 24 -2.95 44.87 5.13
C LEU A 24 -3.07 43.72 4.13
N LYS A 25 -3.58 43.97 2.91
CA LYS A 25 -3.69 42.95 1.85
C LYS A 25 -2.31 42.45 1.39
N ASN A 26 -1.33 43.35 1.26
CA ASN A 26 0.04 43.01 0.86
C ASN A 26 0.84 42.32 1.98
N GLN A 27 0.61 42.70 3.25
CA GLN A 27 1.16 41.98 4.41
C GLN A 27 0.52 40.60 4.59
N TYR A 28 -0.77 40.45 4.33
CA TYR A 28 -1.48 39.17 4.36
C TYR A 28 -0.98 38.23 3.25
N LEU A 29 -0.82 38.72 2.01
CA LEU A 29 -0.23 37.95 0.90
C LEU A 29 1.24 37.57 1.16
N LYS A 30 2.04 38.45 1.76
CA LYS A 30 3.46 38.16 2.09
C LYS A 30 3.62 37.17 3.25
N ARG A 31 2.72 37.19 4.23
CA ARG A 31 2.68 36.21 5.33
C ARG A 31 2.23 34.84 4.83
N THR A 32 1.21 34.78 3.98
CA THR A 32 0.76 33.53 3.33
C THR A 32 1.80 32.95 2.38
N ALA A 33 2.55 33.76 1.63
CA ALA A 33 3.63 33.26 0.75
C ALA A 33 4.81 32.64 1.54
N ARG A 34 5.21 33.22 2.68
CA ARG A 34 6.24 32.63 3.57
C ARG A 34 5.75 31.37 4.28
N GLN A 35 4.48 31.31 4.65
CA GLN A 35 3.86 30.12 5.26
C GLN A 35 3.65 29.00 4.23
N ALA A 36 3.36 29.34 2.96
CA ALA A 36 3.20 28.38 1.87
C ALA A 36 4.52 27.72 1.44
N LEU A 37 5.65 28.42 1.54
CA LEU A 37 6.98 27.84 1.23
C LEU A 37 7.47 26.82 2.27
N LEU A 38 6.97 26.91 3.51
CA LEU A 38 7.36 26.02 4.62
C LEU A 38 6.47 24.77 4.75
N ALA A 39 5.29 24.77 4.10
CA ALA A 39 4.31 23.70 4.22
C ALA A 39 4.56 22.48 3.31
N ALA A 40 5.51 22.56 2.38
CA ALA A 40 5.73 21.52 1.36
C ALA A 40 6.41 20.24 1.89
N GLY A 41 6.68 20.11 3.20
CA GLY A 41 7.37 18.94 3.77
C GLY A 41 7.04 18.60 5.22
N THR A 42 6.07 19.30 5.85
CA THR A 42 5.76 19.12 7.29
C THR A 42 4.28 18.85 7.56
N GLU A 43 3.48 18.51 6.53
CA GLU A 43 2.12 18.04 6.79
C GLU A 43 2.19 16.62 7.36
N SER A 44 1.63 16.42 8.55
CA SER A 44 1.36 15.08 9.07
C SER A 44 0.29 14.42 8.21
N CYS A 45 0.40 13.11 8.01
CA CYS A 45 -0.67 12.41 7.34
C CYS A 45 -1.95 12.37 8.20
N THR A 46 -3.07 12.06 7.55
CA THR A 46 -4.40 12.06 8.13
C THR A 46 -5.08 10.72 7.89
N ALA A 47 -6.16 10.42 8.62
CA ALA A 47 -6.92 9.18 8.43
C ALA A 47 -7.42 8.99 6.99
N LEU A 48 -7.65 10.09 6.26
CA LEU A 48 -8.06 10.07 4.86
C LEU A 48 -7.00 9.43 3.96
N ASP A 49 -5.71 9.60 4.29
CA ASP A 49 -4.61 8.99 3.56
C ASP A 49 -4.66 7.44 3.67
N CYS A 50 -5.28 6.91 4.74
CA CYS A 50 -5.56 5.50 4.97
C CYS A 50 -7.03 5.11 4.69
N ASN A 51 -7.67 5.78 3.74
CA ASN A 51 -9.08 5.56 3.35
C ASN A 51 -10.09 5.66 4.50
N ASN A 52 -9.75 6.36 5.58
CA ASN A 52 -10.51 6.39 6.85
C ASN A 52 -10.76 5.00 7.46
N ARG A 53 -9.97 4.00 7.09
CA ARG A 53 -10.07 2.60 7.51
C ARG A 53 -8.86 2.17 8.34
N GLY A 54 -8.13 3.13 8.90
CA GLY A 54 -6.93 2.92 9.67
C GLY A 54 -6.42 4.19 10.36
N THR A 55 -5.41 4.01 11.20
CA THR A 55 -4.66 5.11 11.81
C THR A 55 -3.46 5.44 10.92
N CYS A 56 -3.29 6.73 10.60
CA CYS A 56 -2.14 7.19 9.83
C CYS A 56 -1.00 7.65 10.74
N LEU A 57 0.23 7.25 10.42
CA LEU A 57 1.44 7.60 11.14
C LEU A 57 2.46 8.23 10.18
N GLY A 58 3.15 9.27 10.63
CA GLY A 58 4.24 9.91 9.90
C GLY A 58 3.81 11.10 9.02
N PRO A 59 4.72 11.56 8.13
CA PRO A 59 4.46 12.68 7.25
C PRO A 59 3.58 12.27 6.06
N LYS A 60 2.86 13.22 5.49
CA LYS A 60 1.99 13.03 4.32
C LYS A 60 2.76 12.61 3.05
N SER A 61 4.06 12.89 3.00
CA SER A 61 4.96 12.43 1.93
C SER A 61 5.28 10.92 1.99
N ALA A 62 5.16 10.31 3.16
CA ALA A 62 5.43 8.89 3.39
C ALA A 62 4.54 8.36 4.52
N PRO A 63 3.20 8.29 4.31
CA PRO A 63 2.27 7.83 5.33
C PRO A 63 2.42 6.33 5.57
N VAL A 64 2.36 5.93 6.83
CA VAL A 64 2.26 4.53 7.25
C VAL A 64 0.89 4.30 7.84
N CYS A 65 0.13 3.36 7.28
CA CYS A 65 -1.22 3.06 7.70
C CYS A 65 -1.27 1.79 8.58
N VAL A 66 -1.87 1.92 9.76
CA VAL A 66 -2.27 0.78 10.60
C VAL A 66 -3.75 0.53 10.40
N CYS A 67 -4.09 -0.54 9.68
CA CYS A 67 -5.46 -0.80 9.28
C CYS A 67 -6.34 -1.31 10.44
N LEU A 68 -7.60 -0.90 10.42
CA LEU A 68 -8.63 -1.46 11.30
C LEU A 68 -8.89 -2.92 10.95
N TYR A 69 -9.46 -3.66 11.91
CA TYR A 69 -9.84 -5.06 11.70
C TYR A 69 -10.71 -5.21 10.45
N GLY A 70 -10.37 -6.18 9.61
CA GLY A 70 -11.06 -6.44 8.35
C GLY A 70 -10.54 -5.64 7.15
N TYR A 71 -9.53 -4.76 7.31
CA TYR A 71 -8.90 -4.03 6.19
C TYR A 71 -7.44 -4.39 6.02
N ALA A 72 -6.94 -4.25 4.78
CA ALA A 72 -5.58 -4.55 4.39
C ALA A 72 -5.12 -3.62 3.26
N GLY A 73 -3.86 -3.73 2.88
CA GLY A 73 -3.25 -2.89 1.85
C GLY A 73 -2.46 -1.72 2.44
N SER A 74 -1.69 -1.05 1.59
CA SER A 74 -0.77 0.02 1.98
C SER A 74 -1.48 1.25 2.56
N ARG A 75 -2.73 1.45 2.15
CA ARG A 75 -3.60 2.56 2.52
C ARG A 75 -4.94 2.05 3.07
N CYS A 76 -5.03 0.79 3.49
CA CYS A 76 -6.27 0.16 3.97
C CYS A 76 -7.41 0.19 2.93
N GLU A 77 -7.04 0.05 1.67
CA GLU A 77 -7.91 0.06 0.50
C GLU A 77 -8.66 -1.24 0.28
N ASP A 78 -8.10 -2.36 0.75
CA ASP A 78 -8.67 -3.69 0.59
C ASP A 78 -9.43 -4.13 1.83
N THR A 79 -10.46 -4.95 1.63
CA THR A 79 -11.13 -5.69 2.71
C THR A 79 -10.60 -7.11 2.76
N HIS A 80 -10.51 -7.69 3.96
CA HIS A 80 -10.28 -9.11 4.12
C HIS A 80 -11.38 -9.91 3.41
N CYS A 81 -11.02 -11.08 2.91
CA CYS A 81 -12.01 -11.96 2.32
C CYS A 81 -12.90 -12.63 3.37
N ASP A 82 -14.14 -12.91 3.00
CA ASP A 82 -15.11 -13.59 3.86
C ASP A 82 -15.25 -15.05 3.43
N SER A 83 -15.01 -15.97 4.35
CA SER A 83 -15.08 -17.42 4.08
C SER A 83 -16.46 -17.90 3.63
N ASN A 84 -17.54 -17.27 4.09
CA ASN A 84 -18.90 -17.63 3.72
C ASN A 84 -19.17 -17.33 2.26
N THR A 85 -18.75 -16.15 1.80
CA THR A 85 -18.98 -15.72 0.42
C THR A 85 -17.89 -16.24 -0.51
N ALA A 86 -16.61 -16.08 -0.17
CA ALA A 86 -15.48 -16.44 -1.02
C ALA A 86 -15.29 -17.96 -1.16
N CYS A 87 -15.43 -18.71 -0.06
CA CYS A 87 -15.18 -20.16 -0.01
C CYS A 87 -16.45 -20.98 0.25
N ASN A 88 -17.63 -20.43 -0.08
CA ASN A 88 -18.94 -21.06 0.09
C ASN A 88 -19.22 -21.57 1.52
N GLY A 89 -18.57 -21.00 2.54
CA GLY A 89 -18.65 -21.46 3.93
C GLY A 89 -18.05 -22.84 4.17
N ARG A 90 -17.26 -23.36 3.22
CA ARG A 90 -16.71 -24.73 3.20
C ARG A 90 -15.19 -24.75 3.25
N GLY A 91 -14.57 -23.66 3.69
CA GLY A 91 -13.14 -23.53 3.84
C GLY A 91 -12.75 -22.22 4.53
N LEU A 92 -11.47 -22.10 4.86
CA LEU A 92 -10.88 -20.86 5.35
C LEU A 92 -10.45 -20.00 4.18
N CYS A 93 -10.91 -18.75 4.16
CA CYS A 93 -10.45 -17.77 3.20
C CYS A 93 -9.17 -17.07 3.69
N VAL A 94 -8.18 -16.97 2.80
CA VAL A 94 -6.91 -16.28 3.06
C VAL A 94 -6.71 -15.22 1.98
N GLY A 95 -6.47 -13.98 2.40
CA GLY A 95 -6.23 -12.84 1.52
C GLY A 95 -7.30 -11.75 1.61
N THR A 96 -7.47 -11.00 0.52
CA THR A 96 -8.40 -9.88 0.40
C THR A 96 -9.61 -10.26 -0.44
N ALA A 97 -10.68 -9.47 -0.40
CA ALA A 97 -11.88 -9.71 -1.20
C ALA A 97 -11.61 -9.71 -2.72
N SER A 98 -10.57 -9.00 -3.17
CA SER A 98 -10.12 -8.93 -4.56
C SER A 98 -9.12 -10.04 -4.92
N ASN A 99 -8.33 -10.52 -3.96
CA ASN A 99 -7.30 -11.54 -4.17
C ASN A 99 -7.29 -12.50 -2.98
N PHE A 100 -7.92 -13.66 -3.16
CA PHE A 100 -8.03 -14.66 -2.11
C PHE A 100 -7.68 -16.07 -2.60
N SER A 101 -7.40 -16.94 -1.63
CA SER A 101 -7.30 -18.39 -1.82
C SER A 101 -8.11 -19.09 -0.74
N CYS A 102 -8.73 -20.20 -1.11
CA CYS A 102 -9.54 -21.00 -0.19
C CYS A 102 -8.78 -22.26 0.26
N LEU A 103 -8.67 -22.44 1.57
CA LEU A 103 -8.24 -23.70 2.18
C LEU A 103 -9.49 -24.50 2.54
N CYS A 104 -9.91 -25.38 1.63
CA CYS A 104 -11.15 -26.13 1.78
C CYS A 104 -11.11 -27.10 2.96
N HIS A 105 -12.25 -27.19 3.66
CA HIS A 105 -12.47 -28.21 4.67
C HIS A 105 -12.48 -29.61 4.04
N TYR A 106 -12.24 -30.60 4.87
CA TYR A 106 -12.23 -32.00 4.45
C TYR A 106 -13.54 -32.38 3.73
N GLY A 107 -13.40 -33.07 2.59
CA GLY A 107 -14.55 -33.45 1.76
C GLY A 107 -15.04 -32.34 0.83
N TYR A 108 -14.32 -31.22 0.70
CA TYR A 108 -14.60 -30.19 -0.29
C TYR A 108 -13.37 -29.85 -1.14
N GLY A 109 -13.59 -29.38 -2.35
CA GLY A 109 -12.54 -28.96 -3.27
C GLY A 109 -13.02 -27.90 -4.25
N GLY A 110 -12.06 -27.36 -5.01
CA GLY A 110 -12.26 -26.28 -5.95
C GLY A 110 -11.68 -24.97 -5.45
N ASN A 111 -11.62 -23.97 -6.34
CA ASN A 111 -11.03 -22.67 -5.98
C ASN A 111 -11.86 -21.94 -4.92
N ARG A 112 -13.15 -22.30 -4.78
CA ARG A 112 -14.08 -21.75 -3.80
C ARG A 112 -14.75 -22.84 -2.96
N CYS A 113 -14.20 -24.06 -2.94
CA CYS A 113 -14.77 -25.19 -2.20
C CYS A 113 -16.20 -25.56 -2.64
N GLU A 114 -16.48 -25.39 -3.93
CA GLU A 114 -17.82 -25.51 -4.52
C GLU A 114 -18.29 -26.97 -4.69
N TYR A 115 -17.38 -27.95 -4.78
CA TYR A 115 -17.75 -29.35 -4.95
C TYR A 115 -17.36 -30.22 -3.75
N VAL A 116 -18.16 -31.26 -3.52
CA VAL A 116 -17.89 -32.28 -2.51
C VAL A 116 -16.86 -33.26 -3.08
N THR A 117 -15.74 -33.45 -2.40
CA THR A 117 -14.81 -34.54 -2.68
C THR A 117 -15.24 -35.74 -1.86
N THR A 118 -15.38 -36.90 -2.50
CA THR A 118 -15.72 -38.15 -1.82
C THR A 118 -14.53 -38.57 -0.95
N ALA A 119 -14.53 -38.11 0.30
CA ALA A 119 -13.74 -38.53 1.46
C ALA A 119 -12.24 -38.81 1.25
N GLY A 120 -11.38 -38.08 1.98
CA GLY A 120 -10.09 -38.65 2.40
C GLY A 120 -8.86 -38.18 1.69
N GLN A 121 -8.99 -37.48 0.56
CA GLN A 121 -7.80 -37.02 -0.14
C GLN A 121 -7.37 -35.67 0.45
N PRO A 122 -6.17 -35.57 1.08
CA PRO A 122 -5.62 -34.27 1.44
C PRO A 122 -5.63 -33.39 0.19
N ALA A 123 -5.94 -32.11 0.35
CA ALA A 123 -5.98 -31.15 -0.76
C ALA A 123 -4.78 -31.40 -1.67
N PRO A 124 -4.96 -31.53 -3.00
CA PRO A 124 -3.83 -31.70 -3.89
C PRO A 124 -2.87 -30.56 -3.59
N ALA A 125 -1.66 -30.90 -3.14
CA ALA A 125 -0.63 -29.92 -2.86
C ALA A 125 -0.60 -28.97 -4.05
N ALA A 126 -0.79 -27.68 -3.80
CA ALA A 126 -0.76 -26.67 -4.85
C ALA A 126 0.43 -26.98 -5.78
N PRO A 127 0.27 -26.95 -7.11
CA PRO A 127 1.40 -27.18 -7.98
C PRO A 127 2.44 -26.12 -7.60
N ALA A 128 3.60 -26.58 -7.09
CA ALA A 128 4.74 -25.70 -6.90
C ALA A 128 4.91 -24.94 -8.21
N GLN A 129 4.87 -23.60 -8.14
CA GLN A 129 5.04 -22.75 -9.30
C GLN A 129 6.29 -23.22 -10.03
N GLN A 130 6.09 -23.79 -11.23
CA GLN A 130 7.18 -24.12 -12.12
C GLN A 130 7.91 -22.81 -12.41
N ASN A 131 9.15 -22.73 -11.94
CA ASN A 131 10.06 -21.64 -12.27
C ASN A 131 10.02 -21.44 -13.79
N VAL A 132 9.55 -20.26 -14.21
CA VAL A 132 9.71 -19.80 -15.59
C VAL A 132 11.20 -19.56 -15.77
N VAL A 133 11.90 -20.51 -16.39
CA VAL A 133 13.24 -20.26 -16.91
C VAL A 133 13.06 -19.29 -18.07
N TYR A 134 13.50 -18.05 -17.87
CA TYR A 134 13.68 -17.10 -18.97
C TYR A 134 14.75 -17.67 -19.90
N GLY A 135 14.33 -18.04 -21.11
CA GLY A 135 15.22 -18.43 -22.20
C GLY A 135 15.31 -19.92 -22.43
N GLN A 136 14.34 -20.46 -23.18
CA GLN A 136 14.58 -21.20 -24.43
C GLN A 136 13.21 -21.61 -25.03
N GLN A 137 13.02 -21.32 -26.32
CA GLN A 137 11.79 -21.57 -27.06
C GLN A 137 11.45 -23.08 -27.11
N PRO A 138 10.19 -23.50 -26.92
CA PRO A 138 9.80 -24.88 -27.17
C PRO A 138 9.42 -25.06 -28.65
N THR A 139 10.20 -25.85 -29.38
CA THR A 139 9.76 -26.51 -30.61
C THR A 139 8.92 -27.73 -30.22
N TYR A 140 7.65 -27.75 -30.60
CA TYR A 140 6.78 -28.91 -30.43
C TYR A 140 7.10 -29.98 -31.46
N GLN A 141 7.42 -31.21 -31.01
CA GLN A 141 6.96 -32.47 -31.63
C GLN A 141 7.43 -33.71 -30.84
N GLY A 142 6.47 -34.55 -30.41
CA GLY A 142 6.59 -36.02 -30.48
C GLY A 142 7.04 -36.86 -29.28
N GLN A 143 6.06 -37.39 -28.54
CA GLN A 143 5.90 -38.80 -28.10
C GLN A 143 6.81 -39.51 -27.05
N GLN A 144 6.07 -40.05 -26.05
CA GLN A 144 6.16 -41.37 -25.38
C GLN A 144 7.05 -41.62 -24.13
N GLN A 145 6.34 -41.77 -22.99
CA GLN A 145 6.36 -42.84 -21.96
C GLN A 145 7.67 -43.28 -21.26
N GLY A 146 7.62 -43.34 -19.93
CA GLY A 146 8.60 -43.98 -19.02
C GLY A 146 9.02 -43.01 -17.92
N ALA A 147 8.48 -43.09 -16.70
CA ALA A 147 8.95 -43.90 -15.57
C ALA A 147 10.37 -43.52 -15.07
N TYR A 148 10.51 -43.49 -13.74
CA TYR A 148 11.74 -43.29 -12.94
C TYR A 148 12.15 -41.82 -12.67
N GLY A 149 11.85 -41.34 -11.46
CA GLY A 149 12.36 -40.05 -10.93
C GLY A 149 13.84 -40.11 -10.54
N PRO A 150 14.42 -38.99 -10.05
CA PRO A 150 15.20 -39.10 -8.81
C PRO A 150 15.13 -37.90 -7.84
N SER A 151 15.11 -38.26 -6.56
CA SER A 151 15.88 -37.72 -5.42
C SER A 151 16.57 -36.35 -5.54
N TYR A 152 16.18 -35.43 -4.66
CA TYR A 152 16.96 -34.25 -4.25
C TYR A 152 18.04 -34.70 -3.24
N GLN A 153 19.31 -34.46 -3.55
CA GLN A 153 20.37 -34.36 -2.54
C GLN A 153 21.23 -33.14 -2.83
N GLN A 154 21.53 -32.42 -1.75
CA GLN A 154 22.63 -31.50 -1.44
C GLN A 154 22.02 -30.27 -0.74
N GLY A 155 22.42 -29.85 0.45
CA GLY A 155 23.53 -30.23 1.32
C GLY A 155 23.70 -29.05 2.27
N TYR A 156 23.41 -29.24 3.56
CA TYR A 156 23.63 -28.21 4.58
C TYR A 156 25.10 -28.26 5.05
N PRO A 157 25.76 -27.12 5.33
CA PRO A 157 27.14 -27.09 5.80
C PRO A 157 27.23 -27.68 7.22
N GLN A 158 28.13 -28.66 7.39
CA GLN A 158 28.44 -29.29 8.67
C GLN A 158 29.35 -28.36 9.50
N GLN A 159 28.92 -27.99 10.71
CA GLN A 159 29.81 -27.47 11.76
C GLN A 159 30.16 -28.64 12.69
N GLY A 160 31.42 -29.06 12.66
CA GLY A 160 31.93 -30.14 13.49
C GLY A 160 32.21 -29.69 14.92
N TYR A 161 31.65 -30.42 15.89
CA TYR A 161 32.12 -30.43 17.27
C TYR A 161 33.04 -31.63 17.46
N GLN A 162 34.30 -31.38 17.83
CA GLN A 162 35.25 -32.41 18.24
C GLN A 162 34.96 -32.81 19.69
N GLN A 163 34.84 -34.11 19.97
CA GLN A 163 35.01 -34.66 21.31
C GLN A 163 36.32 -35.44 21.32
N GLY A 164 37.18 -35.07 22.27
CA GLY A 164 38.24 -35.90 22.83
C GLY A 164 37.86 -36.31 24.24
#